data_AF-A0A353FCM5-F1
#
_entry.id   AF-A0A353FCM5-F1
#
_cell.length_a   1.000
_cell.length_b   1.000
_cell.length_c   1.000
_cell.angle_alpha   90.00
_cell.angle_beta   90.00
_cell.angle_gamma   90.00
#
_symmetry.space_group_name_H-M   'P 1'
#
loop_
_entity.id
_entity.type
_entity.pdbx_description
1 polymer ?
#
loop_
_entity_poly.entity_id
_entity_poly.type
_entity_poly.pdbx_seq_one_letter_code
_entity_poly.pdbx_strand_id
1 'polypeptide(L)'
;MERIVLTTTQKALKINLNENIYGTFAEIGAGQEVVRHFFRAGGASGTVAKTMSAYDKDFSDAIYGKEIDGRYVTEQRLRKMLEHEYGLIEQRLSRDKFPNKCYFAFANTIATINFTKKFKGHGWMGLRFQLDPDDEPNDVIFHIRMKEEEAYLQQETIGIMGVNLIYGCFHIRNNPEELLRSLYDNIAKYKIEIDMIHFE
;
A
#
# COMPACT_ATOMS: atom_id res chain seq x y z
N MET A 1 3.01 25.85 -12.79
CA MET A 1 3.88 24.92 -13.54
C MET A 1 3.17 23.59 -13.68
N GLU A 2 3.17 23.01 -14.87
CA GLU A 2 2.60 21.68 -15.10
C GLU A 2 3.45 20.63 -14.34
N ARG A 3 2.81 19.80 -13.51
CA ARG A 3 3.51 18.82 -12.69
C ARG A 3 3.97 17.66 -13.58
N ILE A 4 5.29 17.39 -13.61
CA ILE A 4 5.83 16.23 -14.34
C ILE A 4 5.37 14.95 -13.66
N VAL A 5 4.56 14.15 -14.37
CA VAL A 5 4.06 12.86 -13.88
C VAL A 5 5.05 11.75 -14.25
N LEU A 6 5.68 11.16 -13.22
CA LEU A 6 6.53 9.98 -13.41
C LEU A 6 5.67 8.75 -13.71
N THR A 7 6.21 7.84 -14.53
CA THR A 7 5.59 6.52 -14.72
C THR A 7 5.61 5.72 -13.43
N THR A 8 4.72 4.74 -13.28
CA THR A 8 4.67 3.85 -12.12
C THR A 8 6.02 3.18 -11.86
N THR A 9 6.69 2.71 -12.91
CA THR A 9 8.02 2.10 -12.81
C THR A 9 9.09 3.10 -12.34
N GLN A 10 9.06 4.34 -12.82
CA GLN A 10 9.99 5.39 -12.37
C GLN A 10 9.79 5.74 -10.89
N LYS A 11 8.53 5.82 -10.43
CA LYS A 11 8.21 6.04 -9.01
C LYS A 11 8.74 4.90 -8.14
N ALA A 12 8.45 3.65 -8.51
CA ALA A 12 8.94 2.48 -7.79
C ALA A 12 10.47 2.41 -7.77
N LEU A 13 11.14 2.66 -8.91
CA LEU A 13 12.60 2.70 -8.98
C LEU A 13 13.18 3.78 -8.07
N LYS A 14 12.60 4.98 -8.06
CA LYS A 14 13.09 6.08 -7.22
C LYS A 14 13.01 5.77 -5.72
N ILE A 15 11.96 5.06 -5.30
CA ILE A 15 11.86 4.54 -3.93
C ILE A 15 12.92 3.45 -3.70
N ASN A 16 13.06 2.49 -4.62
CA ASN A 16 14.05 1.40 -4.53
C ASN A 16 15.51 1.88 -4.40
N LEU A 17 15.84 2.99 -5.06
CA LEU A 17 17.18 3.58 -5.03
C LEU A 17 17.44 4.45 -3.79
N ASN A 18 16.41 4.74 -2.99
CA ASN A 18 16.60 5.45 -1.73
C ASN A 18 17.01 4.45 -0.64
N GLU A 19 18.29 4.51 -0.26
CA GLU A 19 18.85 3.61 0.75
C GLU A 19 18.24 3.77 2.14
N ASN A 20 17.48 4.83 2.41
CA ASN A 20 16.84 5.02 3.71
C ASN A 20 15.42 4.43 3.76
N ILE A 21 14.75 4.21 2.63
CA ILE A 21 13.36 3.71 2.63
C ILE A 21 13.37 2.18 2.64
N TYR A 22 12.84 1.58 3.71
CA TYR A 22 12.85 0.13 3.87
C TYR A 22 11.58 -0.37 4.54
N GLY A 23 10.92 -1.41 4.00
CA GLY A 23 9.59 -1.74 4.48
C GLY A 23 9.03 -3.08 4.03
N THR A 24 7.78 -3.30 4.42
CA THR A 24 7.05 -4.53 4.17
C THR A 24 5.80 -4.28 3.30
N PHE A 25 5.34 -5.34 2.65
CA PHE A 25 4.11 -5.35 1.85
C PHE A 25 3.21 -6.51 2.29
N ALA A 26 1.99 -6.23 2.70
CA ALA A 26 0.96 -7.22 3.00
C ALA A 26 -0.29 -6.99 2.14
N GLU A 27 -0.45 -7.80 1.10
CA GLU A 27 -1.49 -7.59 0.09
C GLU A 27 -2.47 -8.76 0.10
N ILE A 28 -3.74 -8.49 0.42
CA ILE A 28 -4.78 -9.53 0.49
C ILE A 28 -5.92 -9.21 -0.47
N GLY A 29 -6.29 -10.22 -1.28
CA GLY A 29 -7.52 -10.29 -2.06
C GLY A 29 -7.45 -9.76 -3.51
N ALA A 30 -6.49 -8.88 -3.84
CA ALA A 30 -6.31 -8.36 -5.21
C ALA A 30 -4.93 -8.66 -5.82
N GLY A 31 -4.28 -9.74 -5.38
CA GLY A 31 -2.93 -10.09 -5.82
C GLY A 31 -1.87 -9.26 -5.09
N GLN A 32 -0.60 -9.57 -5.37
CA GLN A 32 0.55 -8.83 -4.87
C GLN A 32 1.04 -7.86 -5.95
N GLU A 33 0.17 -6.96 -6.37
CA GLU A 33 0.39 -6.10 -7.54
C GLU A 33 1.24 -4.89 -7.23
N VAL A 34 1.19 -4.37 -6.00
CA VAL A 34 1.98 -3.21 -5.61
C VAL A 34 3.45 -3.60 -5.52
N VAL A 35 3.78 -4.63 -4.73
CA VAL A 35 5.18 -5.09 -4.59
C VAL A 35 5.77 -5.56 -5.93
N ARG A 36 4.94 -6.09 -6.84
CA ARG A 36 5.34 -6.52 -8.19
C ARG A 36 5.96 -5.37 -8.99
N HIS A 37 5.48 -4.13 -8.83
CA HIS A 37 6.11 -2.96 -9.45
C HIS A 37 7.51 -2.68 -8.90
N PHE A 38 7.70 -2.83 -7.59
CA PHE A 38 9.02 -2.67 -6.95
C PHE A 38 10.01 -3.73 -7.43
N PHE A 39 9.59 -5.00 -7.54
CA PHE A 39 10.45 -6.05 -8.08
C PHE A 39 10.84 -5.80 -9.54
N ARG A 40 9.89 -5.39 -10.38
CA ARG A 40 10.14 -5.14 -11.81
C ARG A 40 10.97 -3.89 -12.10
N ALA A 41 10.90 -2.88 -11.23
CA ALA A 41 11.68 -1.66 -11.37
C ALA A 41 13.19 -1.89 -11.16
N GLY A 42 13.57 -2.92 -10.40
CA GLY A 42 14.96 -3.20 -10.01
C GLY A 42 15.39 -2.44 -8.74
N GLY A 43 16.42 -2.92 -8.05
CA GLY A 43 16.89 -2.35 -6.77
C GLY A 43 16.04 -2.73 -5.55
N ALA A 44 15.03 -3.59 -5.71
CA ALA A 44 14.08 -3.93 -4.65
C ALA A 44 14.70 -4.50 -3.36
N SER A 45 15.88 -5.13 -3.42
CA SER A 45 16.58 -5.63 -2.23
C SER A 45 16.96 -4.52 -1.24
N GLY A 46 17.09 -3.27 -1.71
CA GLY A 46 17.36 -2.10 -0.89
C GLY A 46 16.15 -1.55 -0.13
N THR A 47 14.94 -2.01 -0.48
CA THR A 47 13.65 -1.43 -0.02
C THR A 47 12.67 -2.47 0.52
N VAL A 48 12.57 -3.65 -0.09
CA VAL A 48 11.60 -4.68 0.28
C VAL A 48 12.23 -5.62 1.31
N ALA A 49 11.85 -5.45 2.58
CA ALA A 49 12.27 -6.33 3.68
C ALA A 49 11.49 -7.65 3.70
N LYS A 50 10.18 -7.57 3.45
CA LYS A 50 9.27 -8.72 3.44
C LYS A 50 8.08 -8.40 2.55
N THR A 51 7.58 -9.42 1.85
CA THR A 51 6.26 -9.36 1.23
C THR A 51 5.45 -10.60 1.61
N MET A 52 4.15 -10.44 1.79
CA MET A 52 3.26 -11.54 2.15
C MET A 52 1.87 -11.39 1.51
N SER A 53 1.18 -12.51 1.40
CA SER A 53 -0.24 -12.57 1.07
C SER A 53 -0.88 -13.77 1.74
N ALA A 54 -2.01 -13.57 2.43
CA ALA A 54 -2.78 -14.61 3.10
C ALA A 54 -4.23 -14.61 2.60
N TYR A 55 -4.51 -15.44 1.59
CA TYR A 55 -5.84 -15.57 0.96
C TYR A 55 -6.81 -16.42 1.76
N ASP A 56 -6.30 -17.44 2.44
CA ASP A 56 -7.11 -18.27 3.31
C ASP A 56 -7.44 -17.51 4.60
N LYS A 57 -8.69 -17.59 5.04
CA LYS A 57 -9.19 -16.83 6.19
C LYS A 57 -8.53 -17.28 7.49
N ASP A 58 -8.34 -18.59 7.68
CA ASP A 58 -7.75 -19.12 8.91
C ASP A 58 -6.26 -18.77 8.99
N PHE A 59 -5.54 -18.80 7.86
CA PHE A 59 -4.17 -18.29 7.80
C PHE A 59 -4.10 -16.79 8.09
N SER A 60 -4.99 -16.01 7.48
CA SER A 60 -5.05 -14.57 7.70
C SER A 60 -5.37 -14.24 9.16
N ASP A 61 -6.31 -14.96 9.78
CA ASP A 61 -6.69 -14.83 11.18
C ASP A 61 -5.59 -15.23 12.15
N ALA A 62 -4.81 -16.26 11.82
CA ALA A 62 -3.66 -16.66 12.62
C ALA A 62 -2.57 -15.58 12.66
N ILE A 63 -2.48 -14.73 11.63
CA ILE A 63 -1.48 -13.67 11.51
C ILE A 63 -1.99 -12.36 12.10
N TYR A 64 -3.19 -11.93 11.70
CA TYR A 64 -3.73 -10.59 12.02
C TYR A 64 -4.87 -10.60 13.05
N GLY A 65 -5.21 -11.77 13.61
CA GLY A 65 -6.34 -11.95 14.52
C GLY A 65 -7.69 -12.07 13.78
N LYS A 66 -8.72 -12.49 14.50
CA LYS A 66 -10.08 -12.68 13.94
C LYS A 66 -10.84 -11.36 13.84
N GLU A 67 -11.71 -11.24 12.84
CA GLU A 67 -12.67 -10.14 12.73
C GLU A 67 -13.97 -10.47 13.46
N ILE A 68 -14.44 -9.53 14.30
CA ILE A 68 -15.58 -9.74 15.23
C ILE A 68 -16.87 -10.02 14.46
N ASP A 69 -17.06 -9.38 13.31
CA ASP A 69 -18.26 -9.47 12.47
C ASP A 69 -18.08 -10.40 11.25
N GLY A 70 -16.93 -11.07 11.15
CA GLY A 70 -16.58 -11.95 10.03
C GLY A 70 -16.35 -11.24 8.69
N ARG A 71 -16.24 -9.90 8.65
CA ARG A 71 -15.94 -9.12 7.44
C ARG A 71 -14.45 -8.79 7.39
N TYR A 72 -13.80 -9.15 6.28
CA TYR A 72 -12.35 -9.05 6.12
C TYR A 72 -11.90 -7.84 5.29
N VAL A 73 -12.81 -7.23 4.52
CA VAL A 73 -12.55 -6.02 3.74
C VAL A 73 -13.03 -4.81 4.53
N THR A 74 -12.28 -4.47 5.57
CA THR A 74 -12.61 -3.42 6.54
C THR A 74 -11.39 -2.56 6.88
N GLU A 75 -11.63 -1.33 7.32
CA GLU A 75 -10.59 -0.44 7.82
C GLU A 75 -9.85 -1.07 9.02
N GLN A 76 -10.61 -1.66 9.94
CA GLN A 76 -10.05 -2.31 11.12
C GLN A 76 -9.07 -3.43 10.74
N ARG A 77 -9.41 -4.24 9.71
CA ARG A 77 -8.50 -5.26 9.21
C ARG A 77 -7.22 -4.64 8.65
N LEU A 78 -7.34 -3.59 7.83
CA LEU A 78 -6.20 -2.88 7.28
C LEU A 78 -5.27 -2.37 8.40
N ARG A 79 -5.83 -1.74 9.44
CA ARG A 79 -5.06 -1.22 10.57
C ARG A 79 -4.32 -2.32 11.33
N LYS A 80 -4.97 -3.46 11.61
CA LYS A 80 -4.31 -4.63 12.21
C LYS A 80 -3.16 -5.14 11.35
N MET A 81 -3.31 -5.15 10.03
CA MET A 81 -2.24 -5.53 9.11
C MET A 81 -1.07 -4.55 9.20
N LEU A 82 -1.33 -3.25 9.12
CA LEU A 82 -0.30 -2.21 9.23
C LEU A 82 0.45 -2.31 10.56
N GLU A 83 -0.28 -2.42 11.68
CA GLU A 83 0.30 -2.53 13.02
C GLU A 83 1.16 -3.78 13.19
N HIS A 84 0.66 -4.94 12.75
CA HIS A 84 1.41 -6.20 12.83
C HIS A 84 2.68 -6.16 11.96
N GLU A 85 2.56 -5.72 10.72
CA GLU A 85 3.66 -5.71 9.75
C GLU A 85 4.73 -4.69 10.13
N TYR A 86 4.32 -3.53 10.63
CA TYR A 86 5.24 -2.51 11.13
C TYR A 86 5.89 -2.96 12.44
N GLY A 87 5.13 -3.48 13.42
CA GLY A 87 5.71 -3.99 14.66
C GLY A 87 6.76 -5.10 14.42
N LEU A 88 6.54 -5.96 13.43
CA LEU A 88 7.53 -6.96 13.02
C LEU A 88 8.81 -6.36 12.45
N ILE A 89 8.74 -5.22 11.75
CA ILE A 89 9.94 -4.58 11.20
C ILE A 89 10.81 -4.01 12.31
N GLU A 90 10.19 -3.32 13.28
CA GLU A 90 10.89 -2.74 14.42
C GLU A 90 11.50 -3.80 15.34
N GLN A 91 10.78 -4.91 15.57
CA GLN A 91 11.28 -6.01 16.39
C GLN A 91 12.48 -6.74 15.76
N ARG A 92 12.54 -6.83 14.42
CA ARG A 92 13.53 -7.67 13.72
C ARG A 92 14.72 -6.87 13.19
N LEU A 93 14.55 -5.57 12.94
CA LEU A 93 15.60 -4.71 12.42
C LEU A 93 16.06 -3.74 13.51
N SER A 94 17.17 -4.06 14.16
CA SER A 94 17.75 -3.19 15.19
C SER A 94 18.25 -1.87 14.59
N ARG A 95 17.96 -0.76 15.29
CA ARG A 95 18.49 0.57 15.00
C ARG A 95 20.02 0.64 15.05
N ASP A 96 20.69 -0.23 15.80
CA ASP A 96 22.16 -0.32 15.80
C ASP A 96 22.72 -0.70 14.42
N LYS A 97 21.99 -1.55 13.68
CA LYS A 97 22.36 -1.98 12.32
C LYS A 97 21.81 -1.05 11.25
N PHE A 98 20.70 -0.38 11.53
CA PHE A 98 19.92 0.39 10.57
C PHE A 98 19.53 1.77 11.12
N PRO A 99 20.51 2.61 11.52
CA PRO A 99 20.23 3.87 12.22
C PRO A 99 19.49 4.89 11.34
N ASN A 100 19.73 4.86 10.02
CA ASN A 100 19.20 5.85 9.09
C ASN A 100 17.97 5.35 8.31
N LYS A 101 17.49 4.13 8.56
CA LYS A 101 16.37 3.57 7.80
C LYS A 101 15.05 4.14 8.31
N CYS A 102 14.27 4.75 7.43
CA CYS A 102 12.88 5.08 7.66
C CYS A 102 12.02 3.87 7.29
N TYR A 103 11.36 3.29 8.28
CA TYR A 103 10.56 2.09 8.07
C TYR A 103 9.18 2.39 7.50
N PHE A 104 8.65 1.45 6.72
CA PHE A 104 7.25 1.46 6.32
C PHE A 104 6.61 0.06 6.33
N ALA A 105 5.29 0.04 6.48
CA ALA A 105 4.45 -1.11 6.20
C ALA A 105 3.33 -0.68 5.26
N PHE A 106 3.30 -1.28 4.08
CA PHE A 106 2.19 -1.16 3.15
C PHE A 106 1.22 -2.32 3.35
N ALA A 107 -0.07 -2.03 3.37
CA ALA A 107 -1.09 -3.07 3.42
C ALA A 107 -2.30 -2.74 2.54
N ASN A 108 -2.96 -3.79 2.05
CA ASN A 108 -4.29 -3.70 1.49
C ASN A 108 -5.15 -4.93 1.78
N THR A 109 -6.45 -4.69 1.96
CA THR A 109 -7.49 -5.73 1.96
C THR A 109 -8.56 -5.35 0.95
N ILE A 110 -8.68 -6.14 -0.12
CA ILE A 110 -9.47 -5.76 -1.30
C ILE A 110 -10.31 -6.95 -1.76
N ALA A 111 -11.58 -6.69 -2.11
CA ALA A 111 -12.39 -7.60 -2.89
C ALA A 111 -12.45 -7.10 -4.34
N THR A 112 -11.94 -7.90 -5.28
CA THR A 112 -12.17 -7.66 -6.71
C THR A 112 -13.60 -8.03 -7.12
N ILE A 113 -14.02 -7.60 -8.30
CA ILE A 113 -15.35 -7.93 -8.85
C ILE A 113 -15.55 -9.45 -8.87
N ASN A 114 -16.71 -9.89 -8.36
CA ASN A 114 -17.04 -11.30 -8.37
C ASN A 114 -17.51 -11.76 -9.77
N PHE A 115 -17.42 -13.05 -10.06
CA PHE A 115 -17.84 -13.61 -11.36
C PHE A 115 -19.30 -13.29 -11.73
N THR A 116 -20.18 -13.14 -10.73
CA THR A 116 -21.59 -12.79 -10.93
C THR A 116 -21.85 -11.30 -11.20
N LYS A 117 -20.81 -10.44 -11.13
CA LYS A 117 -20.84 -8.98 -11.28
C LYS A 117 -21.86 -8.23 -10.39
N LYS A 118 -22.42 -8.87 -9.35
CA LYS A 118 -23.39 -8.25 -8.44
C LYS A 118 -22.73 -7.32 -7.41
N PHE A 119 -21.45 -7.53 -7.14
CA PHE A 119 -20.65 -6.71 -6.24
C PHE A 119 -19.52 -6.04 -7.02
N LYS A 120 -19.53 -4.71 -7.05
CA LYS A 120 -18.40 -3.92 -7.57
C LYS A 120 -17.22 -4.08 -6.62
N GLY A 121 -16.02 -4.15 -7.20
CA GLY A 121 -14.82 -4.30 -6.40
C GLY A 121 -14.59 -3.08 -5.50
N HIS A 122 -14.09 -3.31 -4.30
CA HIS A 122 -13.78 -2.25 -3.34
C HIS A 122 -12.74 -2.74 -2.34
N GLY A 123 -12.16 -1.83 -1.56
CA GLY A 123 -11.26 -2.23 -0.49
C GLY A 123 -10.55 -1.09 0.19
N TRP A 124 -9.70 -1.47 1.14
CA TRP A 124 -8.90 -0.57 1.94
C TRP A 124 -7.44 -0.73 1.59
N MET A 125 -6.75 0.40 1.46
CA MET A 125 -5.31 0.48 1.22
C MET A 125 -4.70 1.46 2.20
N GLY A 126 -3.49 1.18 2.67
CA GLY A 126 -2.81 2.09 3.57
C GLY A 126 -1.30 1.91 3.63
N LEU A 127 -0.67 2.92 4.18
CA LEU A 127 0.76 2.98 4.44
C LEU A 127 0.99 3.54 5.83
N ARG A 128 1.71 2.78 6.65
CA ARG A 128 2.34 3.25 7.87
C ARG A 128 3.81 3.53 7.58
N PHE A 129 4.33 4.71 7.90
CA PHE A 129 5.69 5.10 7.49
C PHE A 129 6.33 6.17 8.37
N GLN A 130 7.65 6.11 8.49
CA GLN A 130 8.46 7.14 9.13
C GLN A 130 8.96 8.17 8.11
N LEU A 131 9.05 9.42 8.55
CA LEU A 131 9.74 10.49 7.80
C LEU A 131 11.20 10.58 8.20
N ASP A 132 11.46 10.46 9.50
CA ASP A 132 12.79 10.36 10.09
C ASP A 132 12.89 9.07 10.93
N PRO A 133 14.09 8.45 11.05
CA PRO A 133 14.24 7.14 11.70
C PRO A 133 13.80 7.09 13.17
N ASP A 134 13.89 8.22 13.86
CA ASP A 134 13.59 8.37 15.28
C ASP A 134 12.16 8.90 15.55
N ASP A 135 11.40 9.19 14.49
CA ASP A 135 10.03 9.69 14.60
C ASP A 135 9.03 8.53 14.77
N GLU A 136 7.92 8.83 15.44
CA GLU A 136 6.73 7.98 15.39
C GLU A 136 6.21 7.86 13.94
N PRO A 137 5.68 6.70 13.55
CA PRO A 137 5.17 6.51 12.21
C PRO A 137 3.88 7.30 11.98
N ASN A 138 3.70 7.74 10.74
CA ASN A 138 2.48 8.37 10.22
C ASN A 138 1.66 7.30 9.49
N ASP A 139 0.34 7.47 9.46
CA ASP A 139 -0.57 6.60 8.71
C ASP A 139 -1.31 7.39 7.62
N VAL A 140 -1.34 6.82 6.41
CA VAL A 140 -2.26 7.25 5.35
C VAL A 140 -3.08 6.03 4.95
N ILE A 141 -4.39 6.12 5.15
CA ILE A 141 -5.33 5.04 4.80
C ILE A 141 -6.50 5.58 3.99
N PHE A 142 -6.97 4.81 3.04
CA PHE A 142 -8.14 5.19 2.26
C PHE A 142 -8.93 3.98 1.78
N HIS A 143 -10.20 4.23 1.50
CA HIS A 143 -11.08 3.28 0.86
C HIS A 143 -11.23 3.62 -0.62
N ILE A 144 -11.36 2.56 -1.43
CA ILE A 144 -11.51 2.67 -2.88
C ILE A 144 -12.73 1.89 -3.37
N ARG A 145 -13.39 2.42 -4.40
CA ARG A 145 -14.42 1.73 -5.19
C ARG A 145 -13.96 1.62 -6.63
N MET A 146 -13.89 0.39 -7.12
CA MET A 146 -13.47 0.09 -8.48
C MET A 146 -14.66 0.10 -9.42
N LYS A 147 -14.46 0.74 -10.57
CA LYS A 147 -15.47 0.91 -11.63
C LYS A 147 -15.23 -0.02 -12.81
N GLU A 148 -14.02 -0.57 -12.94
CA GLU A 148 -13.65 -1.56 -13.96
C GLU A 148 -14.40 -2.89 -13.75
N GLU A 149 -14.80 -3.55 -14.84
CA GLU A 149 -15.60 -4.78 -14.80
C GLU A 149 -14.79 -6.08 -14.91
N GLU A 150 -13.47 -5.98 -15.04
CA GLU A 150 -12.58 -7.13 -15.20
C GLU A 150 -11.59 -7.17 -14.03
N ALA A 151 -11.49 -8.32 -13.38
CA ALA A 151 -10.68 -8.46 -12.16
C ALA A 151 -9.19 -8.15 -12.41
N TYR A 152 -8.60 -8.53 -13.54
CA TYR A 152 -7.19 -8.23 -13.81
C TYR A 152 -6.95 -6.73 -14.03
N LEU A 153 -7.90 -6.00 -14.63
CA LEU A 153 -7.79 -4.54 -14.77
C LEU A 153 -7.83 -3.85 -13.39
N GLN A 154 -8.70 -4.34 -12.51
CA GLN A 154 -8.75 -3.87 -11.11
C GLN A 154 -7.42 -4.10 -10.40
N GLN A 155 -6.84 -5.29 -10.54
CA GLN A 155 -5.53 -5.65 -9.99
C GLN A 155 -4.43 -4.70 -10.49
N GLU A 156 -4.35 -4.45 -11.80
CA GLU A 156 -3.38 -3.51 -12.37
C GLU A 156 -3.56 -2.08 -11.83
N THR A 157 -4.80 -1.58 -11.76
CA THR A 157 -5.10 -0.25 -11.23
C THR A 157 -4.71 -0.13 -9.75
N ILE A 158 -4.95 -1.16 -8.94
CA ILE A 158 -4.54 -1.22 -7.53
C ILE A 158 -3.02 -1.18 -7.40
N GLY A 159 -2.30 -1.95 -8.22
CA GLY A 159 -0.84 -1.95 -8.27
C GLY A 159 -0.27 -0.55 -8.48
N ILE A 160 -0.82 0.18 -9.46
CA ILE A 160 -0.42 1.57 -9.74
C ILE A 160 -0.75 2.49 -8.56
N MET A 161 -1.94 2.36 -7.97
CA MET A 161 -2.39 3.21 -6.88
C MET A 161 -1.54 3.03 -5.61
N GLY A 162 -1.16 1.80 -5.27
CA GLY A 162 -0.27 1.54 -4.12
C GLY A 162 1.13 2.11 -4.32
N VAL A 163 1.68 2.05 -5.54
CA VAL A 163 2.95 2.72 -5.86
C VAL A 163 2.81 4.23 -5.72
N ASN A 164 1.70 4.80 -6.19
CA ASN A 164 1.43 6.23 -6.05
C ASN A 164 1.33 6.66 -4.58
N LEU A 165 0.68 5.85 -3.73
CA LEU A 165 0.60 6.09 -2.29
C LEU A 165 2.00 6.15 -1.67
N ILE A 166 2.80 5.10 -1.85
CA ILE A 166 4.15 5.03 -1.27
C ILE A 166 5.01 6.19 -1.77
N TYR A 167 5.00 6.44 -3.08
CA TYR A 167 5.75 7.57 -3.65
C TYR A 167 5.29 8.92 -3.08
N GLY A 168 3.99 9.13 -2.98
CA GLY A 168 3.38 10.35 -2.48
C GLY A 168 3.76 10.63 -1.03
N CYS A 169 3.66 9.63 -0.15
CA CYS A 169 4.03 9.75 1.25
C CYS A 169 5.50 10.14 1.45
N PHE A 170 6.42 9.61 0.65
CA PHE A 170 7.84 9.95 0.79
C PHE A 170 8.27 11.23 0.04
N HIS A 171 7.60 11.62 -1.04
CA HIS A 171 8.07 12.71 -1.92
C HIS A 171 7.13 13.91 -2.03
N ILE A 172 5.85 13.81 -1.67
CA ILE A 172 4.82 14.85 -1.88
C ILE A 172 4.11 15.23 -0.55
N ARG A 173 4.52 14.66 0.58
CA ARG A 173 3.90 14.85 1.91
C ARG A 173 3.62 16.29 2.36
N ASN A 174 4.43 17.26 1.93
CA ASN A 174 4.29 18.66 2.35
C ASN A 174 3.10 19.38 1.68
N ASN A 175 2.39 18.72 0.76
CA ASN A 175 1.23 19.26 0.08
C ASN A 175 0.11 18.20 -0.03
N PRO A 176 -0.82 18.13 0.94
CA PRO A 176 -1.89 17.13 0.96
C PRO A 176 -2.77 17.16 -0.30
N GLU A 177 -3.02 18.33 -0.89
CA GLU A 177 -3.81 18.43 -2.13
C GLU A 177 -3.08 17.79 -3.31
N GLU A 178 -1.77 18.05 -3.44
CA GLU A 178 -0.95 17.44 -4.47
C GLU A 178 -0.77 15.94 -4.25
N LEU A 179 -0.63 15.51 -2.99
CA LEU A 179 -0.60 14.11 -2.60
C LEU A 179 -1.87 13.38 -3.05
N LEU A 180 -3.05 13.93 -2.75
CA LEU A 180 -4.34 13.39 -3.18
C LEU A 180 -4.44 13.30 -4.71
N ARG A 181 -4.04 14.35 -5.42
CA ARG A 181 -4.02 14.34 -6.90
C ARG A 181 -3.06 13.27 -7.42
N SER A 182 -1.92 13.06 -6.75
CA SER A 182 -0.89 12.10 -7.16
C SER A 182 -1.30 10.63 -7.04
N LEU A 183 -2.28 10.31 -6.20
CA LEU A 183 -2.83 8.95 -6.07
C LEU A 183 -3.43 8.45 -7.39
N TYR A 184 -3.89 9.37 -8.25
CA TYR A 184 -4.46 9.08 -9.57
C TYR A 184 -3.44 9.08 -10.71
N ASP A 185 -2.14 9.23 -10.44
CA ASP A 185 -1.14 9.28 -11.50
C ASP A 185 -1.11 8.00 -12.32
N ASN A 186 -1.14 8.15 -13.64
CA ASN A 186 -1.24 7.03 -14.58
C ASN A 186 -2.54 6.19 -14.40
N ILE A 187 -3.55 6.71 -13.71
CA ILE A 187 -4.87 6.09 -13.53
C ILE A 187 -5.93 7.03 -14.10
N ALA A 188 -6.70 6.54 -15.07
CA ALA A 188 -7.83 7.30 -15.57
C ALA A 188 -8.94 7.40 -14.50
N LYS A 189 -9.45 8.61 -14.24
CA LYS A 189 -10.43 8.90 -13.16
C LYS A 189 -11.72 8.06 -13.21
N TYR A 190 -12.07 7.51 -14.37
CA TYR A 190 -13.26 6.67 -14.51
C TYR A 190 -13.04 5.22 -14.04
N LYS A 191 -11.79 4.78 -13.78
CA LYS A 191 -11.46 3.41 -13.37
C LYS A 191 -11.72 3.14 -11.88
N ILE A 192 -11.49 4.15 -11.04
CA ILE A 192 -11.53 4.00 -9.58
C ILE A 192 -11.91 5.31 -8.89
N GLU A 193 -12.47 5.21 -7.69
CA GLU A 193 -12.87 6.34 -6.86
C GLU A 193 -12.36 6.14 -5.43
N ILE A 194 -11.69 7.15 -4.89
CA ILE A 194 -11.39 7.25 -3.46
C ILE A 194 -12.59 7.96 -2.82
N ASP A 195 -13.35 7.25 -2.00
CA ASP A 195 -14.55 7.78 -1.33
C ASP A 195 -14.29 8.18 0.14
N MET A 196 -13.16 7.76 0.71
CA MET A 196 -12.70 8.15 2.04
C MET A 196 -11.18 8.12 2.11
N ILE A 197 -10.56 9.06 2.82
CA ILE A 197 -9.13 9.08 3.13
C ILE A 197 -8.87 9.74 4.48
N HIS A 198 -7.92 9.19 5.22
CA HIS A 198 -7.44 9.69 6.50
C HIS A 198 -5.91 9.85 6.47
N PHE A 199 -5.44 10.94 7.08
CA PHE A 199 -4.04 11.25 7.33
C PHE A 199 -3.88 11.38 8.85
N GLU A 200 -3.00 10.59 9.44
CA GLU A 200 -2.76 10.48 10.89
C GLU A 200 -1.28 10.61 11.21
#